data_AF-A0A1S2LLK3-F1
#
_entry.id   AF-A0A1S2LLK3-F1
#
_cell.length_a   1.000
_cell.length_b   1.000
_cell.length_c   1.000
_cell.angle_alpha   90.00
_cell.angle_beta   90.00
_cell.angle_gamma   90.00
#
_symmetry.space_group_name_H-M   'P 1'
#
loop_
_entity.id
_entity.type
_entity.pdbx_description
1 polymer ?
#
loop_
_entity_poly.entity_id
_entity_poly.type
_entity_poly.pdbx_seq_one_letter_code
_entity_poly.pdbx_strand_id
1 'polypeptide(L)' 'MSGRFKIPQHWKVNTHKFLRDFQFRWYSFWKNWHYVKYYFYNSSRHLVKTRKFRRKLRGLRK' A
#
# COMPACT_ATOMS: atom_id res chain seq x y z
N MET A 1 -33.93 5.63 -31.12
CA MET A 1 -33.95 6.53 -29.94
C MET A 1 -32.73 6.22 -29.05
N SER A 2 -31.60 6.89 -29.27
CA SER A 2 -30.43 6.79 -28.39
C SER A 2 -30.43 7.95 -27.39
N GLY A 3 -31.24 7.81 -26.34
CA GLY A 3 -31.22 8.76 -25.24
C GLY A 3 -29.86 8.73 -24.56
N ARG A 4 -29.07 9.81 -24.67
CA ARG A 4 -27.77 9.93 -23.98
C ARG A 4 -28.02 9.79 -22.48
N PHE A 5 -27.56 8.69 -21.89
CA PHE A 5 -27.64 8.46 -20.45
C PHE A 5 -26.79 9.53 -19.74
N LYS A 6 -27.45 10.53 -19.15
CA LYS A 6 -26.77 11.60 -18.41
C LYS A 6 -26.60 11.16 -16.97
N ILE A 7 -25.34 11.04 -16.55
CA ILE A 7 -25.01 10.77 -15.15
C ILE A 7 -25.54 11.92 -14.28
N PRO A 8 -26.29 11.63 -13.20
CA PRO A 8 -26.81 12.65 -12.31
C PRO A 8 -25.70 13.51 -11.71
N GLN A 9 -25.94 14.82 -11.58
CA GLN A 9 -24.91 15.76 -11.12
C GLN A 9 -24.40 15.43 -9.71
N HIS A 10 -25.28 14.96 -8.81
CA HIS A 10 -24.89 14.55 -7.46
C HIS A 10 -23.93 13.35 -7.44
N TRP A 11 -24.03 12.44 -8.42
CA TRP A 11 -23.07 11.33 -8.56
C TRP A 11 -21.70 11.86 -8.93
N LYS A 12 -21.62 12.83 -9.84
CA LYS A 12 -20.34 13.45 -10.23
C LYS A 12 -19.66 14.15 -9.07
N VAL A 13 -20.42 14.86 -8.23
CA VAL A 13 -19.88 15.54 -7.03
C VAL A 13 -19.38 14.49 -6.03
N ASN A 14 -20.17 13.44 -5.78
CA ASN A 14 -19.79 12.38 -4.85
C ASN A 14 -18.55 11.63 -5.31
N THR A 15 -18.49 11.20 -6.58
CA THR A 15 -17.31 10.49 -7.12
C THR A 15 -16.07 11.37 -7.06
N HIS A 16 -16.19 12.67 -7.33
CA HIS A 16 -15.05 13.58 -7.24
C HIS A 16 -14.55 13.78 -5.81
N LYS A 17 -15.47 13.81 -4.83
CA LYS A 17 -15.13 13.85 -3.40
C LYS A 17 -14.44 12.56 -2.95
N PHE A 18 -15.01 11.40 -3.30
CA PHE A 18 -14.40 10.10 -3.01
C PHE A 18 -13.02 9.94 -3.63
N LEU A 19 -12.85 10.38 -4.88
CA LEU A 19 -11.56 10.31 -5.57
C LEU A 19 -10.49 11.14 -4.85
N ARG A 20 -10.84 12.36 -4.42
CA ARG A 20 -9.92 13.22 -3.66
C ARG A 20 -9.55 12.59 -2.31
N ASP A 21 -10.53 12.08 -1.57
CA ASP A 21 -10.29 11.41 -0.28
C ASP A 21 -9.44 10.15 -0.45
N PHE A 22 -9.68 9.37 -1.51
CA PHE A 22 -8.87 8.21 -1.87
C PHE A 22 -7.43 8.62 -2.19
N GLN A 23 -7.21 9.68 -2.97
CA GLN A 23 -5.87 10.17 -3.29
C GLN A 23 -5.09 10.55 -2.01
N PHE A 24 -5.71 11.27 -1.08
CA PHE A 24 -5.07 11.64 0.19
C PHE A 24 -4.75 10.42 1.05
N ARG A 25 -5.69 9.48 1.16
CA ARG A 25 -5.47 8.22 1.90
C ARG A 25 -4.39 7.36 1.26
N TRP A 26 -4.37 7.29 -0.07
CA TRP A 26 -3.39 6.53 -0.83
C TRP A 26 -1.99 7.10 -0.68
N TYR A 27 -1.85 8.42 -0.80
CA TYR A 27 -0.58 9.11 -0.56
C TYR A 27 -0.06 8.86 0.87
N SER A 28 -0.95 8.98 1.86
CA SER A 28 -0.61 8.72 3.27
C SER A 28 -0.25 7.26 3.52
N PHE A 29 -0.96 6.32 2.88
CA PHE A 29 -0.65 4.91 2.91
C PHE A 29 0.74 4.64 2.33
N TRP A 30 1.07 5.17 1.16
CA TRP A 30 2.40 5.01 0.56
C TRP A 30 3.51 5.58 1.43
N LYS A 31 3.29 6.77 2.01
CA LYS A 31 4.26 7.40 2.92
C LYS A 31 4.49 6.56 4.18
N ASN A 32 3.41 6.08 4.82
CA ASN A 32 3.50 5.22 6.00
C ASN A 32 4.06 3.85 5.67
N TRP A 33 3.66 3.25 4.55
CA TRP A 33 4.18 1.98 4.06
C TRP A 33 5.69 2.08 3.79
N HIS A 34 6.13 3.17 3.14
CA HIS A 34 7.54 3.43 2.91
C HIS A 34 8.30 3.59 4.23
N TYR A 35 7.75 4.33 5.19
CA TYR A 35 8.32 4.47 6.53
C TYR A 35 8.44 3.10 7.23
N VAL A 36 7.38 2.29 7.23
CA VAL A 36 7.39 0.96 7.84
C VAL A 36 8.41 0.04 7.15
N LYS A 37 8.46 0.06 5.81
CA LYS A 37 9.41 -0.73 5.03
C LYS A 37 10.87 -0.33 5.31
N TYR A 38 11.17 0.97 5.34
CA TYR A 38 12.54 1.43 5.59
C TYR A 38 12.99 1.25 7.04
N TYR A 39 12.12 1.51 8.01
CA TYR A 39 12.53 1.49 9.41
C TYR A 39 12.37 0.12 10.07
N PHE A 40 11.31 -0.64 9.76
CA PHE A 40 11.07 -1.93 10.41
C PHE A 40 11.66 -3.09 9.64
N TYR A 41 11.52 -3.13 8.31
CA TYR A 41 12.07 -4.23 7.51
C TYR A 41 13.57 -4.09 7.21
N ASN A 42 14.07 -2.84 7.13
CA ASN A 42 15.49 -2.54 6.92
C ASN A 42 16.25 -2.22 8.23
N SER A 43 15.59 -2.33 9.39
CA SER A 43 16.30 -2.25 10.67
C SER A 43 17.37 -3.35 10.77
N SER A 44 18.56 -2.98 11.24
CA SER A 44 19.68 -3.89 11.48
C SER A 44 19.26 -5.11 12.30
N ARG A 45 18.35 -4.96 13.28
CA ARG A 45 17.82 -6.10 14.07
C ARG A 45 17.02 -7.06 13.21
N HIS A 46 16.14 -6.55 12.33
CA HIS A 46 15.31 -7.38 11.48
C HIS A 46 16.15 -8.11 10.41
N LEU A 47 17.11 -7.40 9.81
CA LEU A 47 18.06 -7.98 8.87
C LEU A 47 18.91 -9.08 9.51
N VAL A 48 19.36 -8.90 10.76
CA VAL A 48 20.12 -9.92 11.51
C VAL A 48 19.24 -11.13 11.83
N LYS A 49 17.98 -10.93 12.24
CA LYS A 49 17.03 -12.03 12.50
C LYS A 49 16.76 -12.84 11.24
N THR A 50 16.51 -12.16 10.12
CA THR A 50 16.29 -12.79 8.81
C THR A 50 17.55 -13.53 8.30
N ARG A 51 18.75 -12.96 8.52
CA ARG A 51 20.03 -13.63 8.20
C ARG A 51 20.26 -14.89 9.04
N LYS A 52 20.01 -14.85 10.36
CA LYS A 52 20.10 -16.02 11.25
C LYS A 52 19.13 -17.13 10.82
N PHE A 53 17.88 -16.77 10.53
CA PHE A 53 16.87 -17.71 10.05
C PHE A 53 17.26 -18.36 8.71
N ARG A 54 17.73 -17.56 7.74
CA ARG A 54 18.22 -18.07 6.45
C ARG A 54 19.44 -18.99 6.60
N ARG A 55 20.34 -18.74 7.56
CA ARG A 55 21.45 -19.67 7.86
C ARG A 55 20.95 -21.01 8.39
N LYS A 56 19.99 -21.01 9.33
CA LYS A 56 19.37 -22.22 9.86
C LYS A 56 18.74 -23.08 8.75
N LEU A 57 18.03 -22.46 7.82
CA LEU A 57 17.40 -23.16 6.70
C LEU A 57 18.41 -23.82 5.73
N ARG A 58 19.62 -23.27 5.57
CA ARG A 58 20.66 -23.92 4.76
C ARG A 58 21.20 -25.20 5.41
N GLY A 59 21.25 -25.24 6.74
CA GLY A 59 21.69 -26.41 7.50
C GLY A 59 20.70 -27.58 7.44
N LEU A 60 19.42 -27.31 7.21
CA LEU A 60 18.36 -28.33 7.03
C LEU A 60 18.26 -28.87 5.60
N ARG A 61 18.98 -28.26 4.65
CA ARG A 61 19.01 -28.64 3.23
C ARG A 61 20.24 -29.49 2.86
N LYS A 62 21.09 -29.81 3.83
CA LYS A 62 22.17 -30.79 3.73
C LYS A 62 21.74 -32.04 4.48
#